data_AF-X0YKU3-F1
#
_entry.id   AF-X0YKU3-F1
#
_cell.length_a   1.000
_cell.length_b   1.000
_cell.length_c   1.000
_cell.angle_alpha   90.00
_cell.angle_beta   90.00
_cell.angle_gamma   90.00
#
_symmetry.space_group_name_H-M   'P 1'
#
loop_
_entity.id
_entity.type
_entity.pdbx_description
1 polymer ?
#
loop_
_entity_poly.entity_id
_entity_poly.type
_entity_poly.pdbx_seq_one_letter_code
_entity_poly.pdbx_strand_id
1 'polypeptide(L)' 'RSSRKPHIVLHAKDGTEIRWGAEKGKWHLHLEAKDEEKLALLYNTYEAMGTLQLRAGHKGSYIDLMKPQKTVPLPIDRY' A
#
# COMPACT_ATOMS: atom_id res chain seq x y z
N ARG A 1 19.77 -12.36 3.57
CA ARG A 1 19.48 -11.09 2.87
C ARG A 1 18.81 -11.42 1.53
N SER A 2 17.48 -11.43 1.46
CA SER A 2 16.63 -11.22 0.27
C SER A 2 15.20 -11.67 0.60
N SER A 3 14.45 -10.84 1.33
CA SER A 3 13.01 -11.02 1.49
C SER A 3 12.32 -10.03 0.56
N ARG A 4 12.09 -10.48 -0.68
CA ARG A 4 11.13 -9.94 -1.67
C ARG A 4 11.14 -8.41 -1.82
N LYS A 5 11.95 -7.93 -2.77
CA LYS A 5 11.71 -6.59 -3.30
C LYS A 5 10.28 -6.54 -3.87
N PRO A 6 9.50 -5.49 -3.58
CA PRO A 6 8.17 -5.32 -4.17
C PRO A 6 8.29 -5.33 -5.70
N HIS A 7 7.39 -6.06 -6.37
CA HIS A 7 7.31 -6.12 -7.82
C HIS A 7 6.90 -4.76 -8.41
N ILE A 8 6.02 -4.03 -7.71
CA ILE A 8 5.62 -2.66 -8.06
C ILE A 8 5.92 -1.72 -6.89
N VAL A 9 6.60 -0.61 -7.21
CA VAL A 9 6.82 0.53 -6.32
C VAL A 9 6.24 1.76 -6.99
N LEU A 10 5.36 2.48 -6.29
CA LEU A 10 4.82 3.76 -6.72
C LEU A 10 5.48 4.86 -5.90
N HIS A 11 5.55 6.07 -6.47
CA HIS A 11 6.08 7.24 -5.78
C HIS A 11 5.01 8.33 -5.71
N ALA A 12 4.74 8.84 -4.51
CA ALA A 12 3.95 10.05 -4.33
C ALA A 12 4.75 11.28 -4.81
N LYS A 13 4.06 12.43 -4.95
CA LYS A 13 4.65 13.68 -5.45
C LYS A 13 5.90 14.13 -4.66
N ASP A 14 5.96 13.85 -3.37
CA ASP A 14 7.06 14.22 -2.48
C ASP A 14 8.20 13.17 -2.44
N GLY A 15 8.09 12.12 -3.26
CA GLY A 15 9.03 11.00 -3.31
C GLY A 15 8.71 9.85 -2.34
N THR A 16 7.62 9.94 -1.55
CA THR A 16 7.21 8.84 -0.66
C THR A 16 7.03 7.55 -1.44
N GLU A 17 7.71 6.48 -1.02
CA GLU A 17 7.57 5.15 -1.62
C GLU A 17 6.28 4.47 -1.15
N ILE A 18 5.53 3.91 -2.09
CA ILE A 18 4.37 3.05 -1.84
C ILE A 18 4.70 1.68 -2.43
N ARG A 19 4.85 0.67 -1.58
CA ARG A 19 5.26 -0.68 -1.96
C ARG A 19 4.01 -1.53 -2.16
N TRP A 20 3.69 -1.81 -3.42
CA TRP A 20 2.54 -2.65 -3.78
C TRP A 20 2.76 -4.12 -3.45
N GLY A 21 4.01 -4.61 -3.48
CA GLY A 21 4.31 -6.03 -3.31
C GLY A 21 4.29 -6.79 -4.63
N ALA A 22 3.82 -8.04 -4.59
CA ALA A 22 3.66 -8.97 -5.70
C ALA A 22 2.85 -8.42 -6.88
N GLU A 23 3.06 -9.03 -8.05
CA GLU A 23 2.30 -8.77 -9.27
C GLU A 23 0.80 -9.02 -9.08
N LYS A 24 -0.03 -8.32 -9.86
CA LYS A 24 -1.48 -8.45 -9.86
C LYS A 24 -1.89 -9.92 -9.96
N GLY A 25 -2.78 -10.36 -9.06
CA GLY A 25 -3.26 -11.74 -9.01
C GLY A 25 -2.26 -12.77 -8.46
N LYS A 26 -1.00 -12.42 -8.21
CA LYS A 26 0.03 -13.33 -7.65
C LYS A 26 0.24 -13.17 -6.14
N TRP A 27 -0.59 -12.36 -5.46
CA TRP A 27 -0.52 -12.13 -4.01
C TRP A 27 -0.46 -13.44 -3.19
N HIS A 28 -1.20 -14.46 -3.62
CA HIS A 28 -1.29 -15.75 -2.94
C HIS A 28 0.03 -16.52 -2.93
N LEU A 29 0.90 -16.34 -3.94
CA LEU A 29 2.24 -16.96 -3.99
C LEU A 29 3.18 -16.38 -2.93
N HIS A 30 2.87 -15.16 -2.47
CA HIS A 30 3.70 -14.40 -1.55
C HIS A 30 3.08 -14.22 -0.16
N LEU A 31 1.87 -14.74 0.06
CA LEU A 31 1.07 -14.55 1.28
C LEU A 31 0.86 -13.06 1.60
N GLU A 32 0.70 -12.25 0.55
CA GLU A 32 0.45 -10.82 0.67
C GLU A 32 -1.05 -10.52 0.69
N ALA A 33 -1.39 -9.27 1.03
CA ALA A 33 -2.72 -8.71 0.86
C ALA A 33 -3.23 -8.90 -0.59
N LYS A 34 -4.54 -9.09 -0.76
CA LYS A 34 -5.18 -9.10 -2.08
C LYS A 34 -5.11 -7.71 -2.72
N ASP A 35 -5.22 -7.63 -4.03
CA ASP A 35 -5.18 -6.35 -4.75
C ASP A 35 -6.28 -5.38 -4.27
N GLU A 36 -7.46 -5.90 -3.92
CA GLU A 36 -8.56 -5.10 -3.35
C GLU A 36 -8.23 -4.55 -1.96
N GLU A 37 -7.55 -5.34 -1.12
CA GLU A 37 -7.11 -4.92 0.21
C GLU A 37 -6.02 -3.86 0.13
N LYS A 38 -5.11 -3.99 -0.86
CA LYS A 38 -4.07 -2.99 -1.15
C LYS A 38 -4.69 -1.64 -1.53
N LEU A 39 -5.68 -1.66 -2.42
CA LEU A 39 -6.40 -0.46 -2.85
C LEU A 39 -7.18 0.18 -1.70
N ALA A 40 -7.91 -0.62 -0.93
CA ALA A 40 -8.69 -0.12 0.19
C ALA A 40 -7.79 0.48 1.29
N LEU A 41 -6.64 -0.13 1.59
CA LEU A 41 -5.64 0.46 2.50
C LEU A 41 -5.11 1.80 1.99
N LEU A 42 -4.77 1.86 0.69
CA LEU A 42 -4.26 3.09 0.08
C LEU A 42 -5.30 4.21 0.16
N TYR A 43 -6.54 3.91 -0.21
CA TYR A 43 -7.65 4.86 -0.14
C TYR A 43 -7.94 5.31 1.29
N ASN A 44 -8.05 4.38 2.23
CA ASN A 44 -8.29 4.71 3.64
C ASN A 44 -7.15 5.57 4.23
N THR A 45 -5.91 5.35 3.80
CA THR A 45 -4.78 6.19 4.20
C THR A 45 -4.95 7.62 3.68
N TYR A 46 -5.36 7.76 2.42
CA TYR A 46 -5.66 9.06 1.82
C TYR A 46 -6.82 9.76 2.54
N GLU A 47 -7.93 9.07 2.78
CA GLU A 47 -9.09 9.62 3.49
C GLU A 47 -8.73 10.09 4.91
N ALA A 48 -7.91 9.31 5.64
CA ALA A 48 -7.54 9.64 7.01
C ALA A 48 -6.53 10.79 7.11
N MET A 49 -5.61 10.91 6.15
CA MET A 49 -4.51 11.88 6.21
C MET A 49 -4.69 13.09 5.28
N GLY A 50 -5.62 13.02 4.32
CA GLY A 50 -5.76 13.97 3.21
C GLY A 50 -4.60 13.90 2.20
N THR A 51 -3.67 12.96 2.36
CA THR A 51 -2.46 12.84 1.53
C THR A 51 -1.83 11.45 1.66
N LEU A 52 -1.11 11.02 0.62
CA LEU A 52 -0.25 9.83 0.65
C LEU A 52 1.23 10.19 0.87
N GLN A 53 1.52 11.47 1.13
CA GLN A 53 2.85 12.00 1.34
C GLN A 53 3.26 11.84 2.81
N LEU A 54 4.17 10.91 3.07
CA LEU A 54 4.75 10.72 4.40
C LEU A 54 5.92 11.69 4.56
N ARG A 55 5.64 12.96 4.93
CA ARG A 55 6.60 14.06 5.17
C ARG A 55 8.01 13.77 4.61
N ALA A 56 8.23 14.13 3.35
CA ALA A 56 9.55 14.16 2.71
C ALA A 56 10.61 14.77 3.65
N GLY A 57 11.40 13.93 4.29
CA GLY A 57 12.34 14.33 5.32
C GLY A 57 12.77 13.17 6.21
N HIS A 58 11.86 12.22 6.46
CA HIS A 58 12.23 10.94 7.07
C HIS A 58 12.70 9.96 5.99
N LYS A 59 14.01 9.94 5.77
CA LYS A 59 14.67 8.98 4.88
C LYS A 59 14.29 7.56 5.31
N GLY A 60 13.52 6.85 4.48
CA GLY A 60 13.02 5.50 4.79
C GLY A 60 11.55 5.40 5.17
N SER A 61 10.77 6.48 5.11
CA SER A 61 9.30 6.42 5.19
C SER A 61 8.71 5.81 3.92
N TYR A 62 7.88 4.77 4.06
CA TYR A 62 7.14 4.14 2.97
C TYR A 62 5.77 3.63 3.43
N ILE A 63 4.83 3.55 2.50
CA ILE A 63 3.54 2.89 2.68
C ILE A 63 3.69 1.43 2.23
N ASP A 64 3.44 0.49 3.13
CA ASP A 64 3.55 -0.94 2.87
C ASP A 64 2.17 -1.56 2.62
N LEU A 65 1.88 -1.93 1.37
CA LEU A 65 0.63 -2.58 0.99
C LEU A 65 0.73 -4.11 1.03
N MET A 66 1.89 -4.70 1.33
CA MET A 66 2.07 -6.16 1.32
C MET A 66 1.36 -6.84 2.50
N LYS A 67 1.18 -6.11 3.60
CA LYS A 67 0.65 -6.69 4.84
C LYS A 67 -0.85 -6.97 4.72
N PRO A 68 -1.28 -8.24 4.76
CA PRO A 68 -2.69 -8.56 4.82
C PRO A 68 -3.27 -8.00 6.12
N GLN A 69 -4.36 -7.25 6.00
CA GLN A 69 -5.10 -6.75 7.16
C GLN A 69 -6.31 -7.62 7.39
N LYS A 70 -6.51 -8.07 8.63
CA LYS A 70 -7.66 -8.93 9.00
C LYS A 70 -9.02 -8.24 8.79
N THR A 71 -9.04 -6.91 8.82
CA THR A 71 -10.24 -6.08 8.66
C THR A 71 -9.84 -4.79 7.97
N VAL A 72 -9.89 -4.77 6.63
CA VAL A 72 -9.90 -3.51 5.89
C VAL A 72 -11.36 -3.07 5.79
N PRO A 73 -11.77 -1.97 6.42
CA PRO A 73 -13.07 -1.40 6.11
C PRO A 73 -13.05 -1.04 4.62
N LEU A 74 -13.91 -1.69 3.84
CA LEU A 74 -14.11 -1.32 2.45
C LEU A 74 -14.62 0.14 2.41
N PRO A 75 -14.22 0.93 1.39
CA PRO A 75 -14.83 2.23 1.17
C PRO A 75 -16.35 2.01 1.07
N ILE A 76 -17.11 2.59 2.00
CA ILE A 76 -18.57 2.51 1.92
C ILE A 76 -18.95 3.49 0.82
N ASP A 77 -19.34 2.95 -0.33
CA ASP A 77 -19.93 3.72 -1.41
C ASP A 77 -21.27 4.27 -0.90
N ARG A 78 -21.31 5.56 -0.58
CA ARG A 78 -22.53 6.26 -0.17
C ARG A 78 -22.96 7.19 -1.31
N TYR A 79 -23.46 6.60 -2.38
CA TYR A 79 -24.13 7.33 -3.46
C TYR A 79 -25.46 6.66 -3.79
#